data_AF-A0AAN5BX88-F1
#
_entry.id   AF-A0AAN5BX88-F1
#
_cell.length_a   1.000
_cell.length_b   1.000
_cell.length_c   1.000
_cell.angle_alpha   90.00
_cell.angle_beta   90.00
_cell.angle_gamma   90.00
#
_symmetry.space_group_name_H-M   'P 1'
#
loop_
_entity.id
_entity.type
_entity.pdbx_description
1 polymer ?
#
loop_
_entity_poly.entity_id
_entity_poly.type
_entity_poly.pdbx_seq_one_letter_code
_entity_poly.pdbx_strand_id
1 'polypeptide(L)'
;MFGVLHFPSTRELVEKTYQTMLEGQEIGTARLLLLLSVFAGSMLAWTPQLLEKLNATPTEAQAAFKVYTRLAISIVDHPHPMEPSTTALAAMATLSHMAGNSDNYPYKLPLIRFRCFSMARAMQIHRLDTPKSREQRELKGYNPIELEVQRRIWWNMLASDW
;
A
#
# COMPACT_ATOMS: atom_id res chain seq x y z
N MET A 1 -5.67 -9.56 4.80
CA MET A 1 -5.82 -9.84 3.36
C MET A 1 -4.90 -8.92 2.57
N PHE A 2 -3.69 -9.38 2.22
CA PHE A 2 -2.76 -8.71 1.30
C PHE A 2 -3.24 -8.73 -0.17
N GLY A 3 -4.54 -8.95 -0.41
CA GLY A 3 -5.09 -9.33 -1.71
C GLY A 3 -5.02 -8.24 -2.78
N VAL A 4 -4.72 -7.00 -2.40
CA VAL A 4 -4.62 -5.87 -3.35
C VAL A 4 -3.30 -5.85 -4.11
N LEU A 5 -2.23 -6.42 -3.53
CA LEU A 5 -0.90 -6.40 -4.15
C LEU A 5 -0.74 -7.55 -5.15
N HIS A 6 -0.09 -7.27 -6.28
CA HIS A 6 0.36 -8.30 -7.22
C HIS A 6 1.80 -8.69 -6.88
N PHE A 7 1.99 -9.90 -6.34
CA PHE A 7 3.25 -10.32 -5.72
C PHE A 7 4.50 -10.13 -6.61
N PRO A 8 4.55 -10.59 -7.87
CA PRO A 8 5.73 -10.40 -8.72
C PRO A 8 6.12 -8.94 -8.92
N SER A 9 5.15 -8.08 -9.27
CA SER A 9 5.43 -6.65 -9.51
C SER A 9 5.76 -5.90 -8.23
N THR A 10 5.16 -6.31 -7.10
CA THR A 10 5.51 -5.73 -5.79
C THR A 10 6.93 -6.10 -5.40
N ARG A 11 7.34 -7.35 -5.62
CA ARG A 11 8.71 -7.81 -5.35
C ARG A 11 9.73 -7.04 -6.18
N GLU A 12 9.49 -6.94 -7.49
CA GLU A 12 10.36 -6.16 -8.40
C GLU A 12 10.46 -4.70 -7.94
N LEU A 13 9.35 -4.10 -7.52
CA LEU A 13 9.33 -2.71 -7.03
C LEU A 13 10.11 -2.54 -5.71
N VAL A 14 10.08 -3.53 -4.81
CA VAL A 14 10.89 -3.54 -3.59
C VAL A 14 12.36 -3.61 -3.94
N GLU A 15 12.77 -4.57 -4.76
CA GLU A 15 14.16 -4.78 -5.18
C GLU A 15 14.71 -3.52 -5.89
N LYS A 16 13.94 -2.94 -6.80
CA LYS A 16 14.29 -1.69 -7.47
C LYS A 16 14.44 -0.52 -6.51
N THR A 17 13.56 -0.40 -5.51
CA THR A 17 13.67 0.65 -4.49
C THR A 17 14.97 0.53 -3.70
N TYR A 18 15.36 -0.69 -3.32
CA TYR A 18 16.64 -0.93 -2.64
C TYR A 18 17.83 -0.58 -3.53
N GLN A 19 17.78 -0.94 -4.82
CA GLN A 19 18.85 -0.57 -5.75
C GLN A 19 18.99 0.95 -5.86
N THR A 20 17.88 1.68 -5.99
CA THR A 20 17.86 3.16 -5.98
C THR A 20 18.48 3.73 -4.69
N MET A 21 18.19 3.14 -3.53
CA MET A 21 18.82 3.54 -2.25
C MET A 21 20.35 3.35 -2.27
N LEU A 22 20.82 2.20 -2.75
CA LEU A 22 22.25 1.87 -2.80
C LEU A 22 23.01 2.79 -3.75
N GLU A 23 22.36 3.29 -4.79
CA GLU A 23 22.88 4.28 -5.73
C GLU A 23 22.85 5.71 -5.17
N GLY A 24 22.37 5.92 -3.94
CA GLY A 24 22.29 7.23 -3.29
C GLY A 24 21.20 8.15 -3.87
N GLN A 25 20.24 7.58 -4.61
CA GLN A 25 19.16 8.34 -5.24
C GLN A 25 17.97 8.49 -4.29
N GLU A 26 17.22 9.57 -4.48
CA GLU A 26 16.00 9.85 -3.71
C GLU A 26 14.87 8.88 -4.07
N ILE A 27 14.15 8.41 -3.07
CA ILE A 27 13.02 7.50 -3.24
C ILE A 27 11.72 8.28 -3.20
N GLY A 28 10.88 8.10 -4.21
CA GLY A 28 9.55 8.67 -4.22
C GLY A 28 8.69 8.19 -3.04
N THR A 29 7.95 9.12 -2.45
CA THR A 29 7.13 8.91 -1.24
C THR A 29 6.18 7.71 -1.33
N ALA A 30 5.60 7.45 -2.52
CA ALA A 30 4.72 6.29 -2.75
C ALA A 30 5.45 4.94 -2.57
N ARG A 31 6.71 4.84 -3.04
CA ARG A 31 7.52 3.62 -2.90
C ARG A 31 7.95 3.42 -1.45
N LEU A 32 8.33 4.50 -0.76
CA LEU A 32 8.65 4.45 0.65
C LEU A 32 7.43 4.03 1.49
N LEU A 33 6.25 4.59 1.21
CA LEU A 33 4.99 4.20 1.86
C LEU A 33 4.67 2.72 1.62
N LEU A 34 4.89 2.22 0.41
CA LEU A 34 4.71 0.80 0.09
C LEU A 34 5.65 -0.08 0.91
N LEU A 35 6.94 0.23 0.98
CA LEU A 35 7.91 -0.53 1.77
C LEU A 35 7.51 -0.59 3.24
N LEU A 36 7.23 0.56 3.85
CA LEU A 36 6.80 0.62 5.24
C LEU A 36 5.52 -0.17 5.48
N SER A 37 4.57 -0.13 4.54
CA SER A 37 3.31 -0.86 4.64
C SER A 37 3.51 -2.37 4.53
N VAL A 38 4.39 -2.83 3.63
CA VAL A 38 4.74 -4.26 3.48
C VAL A 38 5.50 -4.77 4.70
N PHE A 39 6.45 -3.99 5.23
CA PHE A 39 7.21 -4.38 6.42
C PHE A 39 6.34 -4.42 7.67
N ALA A 40 5.50 -3.40 7.88
CA ALA A 40 4.51 -3.45 8.94
C ALA A 40 3.63 -4.71 8.81
N GLY A 41 3.15 -5.03 7.60
CA GLY A 41 2.28 -6.19 7.41
C GLY A 41 2.99 -7.50 7.70
N SER A 42 4.25 -7.60 7.29
CA SER A 42 5.10 -8.77 7.56
C SER A 42 5.38 -8.93 9.05
N MET A 43 5.55 -7.83 9.78
CA MET A 43 5.76 -7.83 11.23
C MET A 43 4.46 -8.02 12.03
N LEU A 44 3.30 -7.70 11.46
CA LEU A 44 2.00 -8.02 12.06
C LEU A 44 1.67 -9.51 11.89
N ALA A 45 2.00 -10.08 10.73
CA ALA A 45 1.74 -11.47 10.36
C ALA A 45 3.01 -12.35 10.44
N TRP A 46 3.89 -12.09 11.41
CA TRP A 46 5.15 -12.80 11.55
C TRP A 46 4.92 -14.32 11.77
N THR A 47 5.89 -15.12 11.34
CA THR A 47 5.91 -16.57 11.59
C THR A 47 7.21 -16.94 12.32
N PRO A 48 7.26 -18.06 13.06
CA PRO A 48 8.50 -18.52 13.71
C PRO A 48 9.67 -18.62 12.73
N GLN A 49 9.43 -19.10 11.50
CA GLN A 49 10.47 -19.23 10.47
C GLN A 49 10.98 -17.87 9.99
N LEU A 50 10.12 -16.84 9.93
CA LEU A 50 10.56 -15.49 9.60
C LEU A 50 11.43 -14.91 10.70
N LEU A 51 11.02 -15.08 11.97
CA LEU A 51 11.76 -14.58 13.12
C LEU A 51 13.12 -15.26 13.26
N GLU A 52 13.19 -16.58 13.04
CA GLU A 52 14.45 -17.33 13.01
C GLU A 52 15.41 -16.79 11.94
N LYS A 53 14.91 -16.58 10.71
CA LYS A 53 15.73 -16.00 9.62
C LYS A 53 16.23 -14.60 9.91
N LEU A 54 15.46 -13.80 10.65
CA LEU A 54 15.82 -12.44 11.03
C LEU A 54 16.62 -12.38 12.34
N ASN A 55 16.83 -13.52 13.01
CA ASN A 55 17.36 -13.60 14.37
C ASN A 55 16.65 -12.61 15.33
N ALA A 56 15.32 -12.62 15.27
CA ALA A 56 14.45 -11.67 15.98
C ALA A 56 13.47 -12.39 16.90
N THR A 57 12.96 -11.66 17.89
CA THR A 57 11.96 -12.10 18.84
C THR A 57 10.56 -11.60 18.47
N PRO A 58 9.48 -12.22 18.97
CA PRO A 58 8.12 -11.71 18.80
C PRO A 58 7.95 -10.27 19.31
N THR A 59 8.66 -9.91 20.39
CA THR A 59 8.64 -8.56 20.96
C THR A 59 9.27 -7.53 20.00
N GLU A 60 10.41 -7.88 19.38
CA GLU A 60 11.05 -7.04 18.37
C GLU A 60 10.17 -6.88 17.12
N ALA A 61 9.51 -7.95 16.67
CA ALA A 61 8.55 -7.87 15.56
C ALA A 61 7.39 -6.92 15.89
N GLN A 62 6.83 -7.01 17.10
CA GLN A 62 5.77 -6.10 17.53
C GLN A 62 6.25 -4.64 17.61
N ALA A 63 7.48 -4.41 18.08
CA ALA A 63 8.09 -3.07 18.10
C ALA A 63 8.30 -2.53 16.68
N ALA A 64 8.83 -3.36 15.78
CA ALA A 64 9.03 -3.02 14.37
C ALA A 64 7.72 -2.69 13.67
N PHE A 65 6.66 -3.49 13.89
CA PHE A 65 5.31 -3.21 13.39
C PHE A 65 4.83 -1.80 13.79
N LYS A 66 4.95 -1.44 15.07
CA LYS A 66 4.56 -0.11 15.57
C LYS A 66 5.37 1.01 14.91
N VAL A 67 6.69 0.82 14.76
CA VAL A 67 7.57 1.81 14.13
C VAL A 67 7.21 2.01 12.66
N TYR A 68 7.14 0.93 11.87
CA TYR A 68 6.82 1.03 10.44
C TYR A 68 5.43 1.60 10.20
N THR A 69 4.44 1.19 11.00
CA THR A 69 3.07 1.72 10.90
C THR A 69 3.03 3.21 11.22
N ARG A 70 3.70 3.65 12.29
CA ARG A 70 3.78 5.08 12.65
C ARG A 70 4.43 5.91 11.54
N LEU A 71 5.52 5.42 10.94
CA LEU A 71 6.20 6.11 9.84
C LEU A 71 5.29 6.18 8.60
N ALA A 72 4.62 5.08 8.25
CA ALA A 72 3.67 5.06 7.14
C ALA A 72 2.49 6.03 7.35
N ILE A 73 1.94 6.09 8.57
CA ILE A 73 0.89 7.06 8.92
C ILE A 73 1.42 8.49 8.79
N SER A 74 2.64 8.78 9.24
CA SER A 74 3.21 10.12 9.13
C SER A 74 3.33 10.63 7.69
N ILE A 75 3.57 9.70 6.74
CA ILE A 75 3.59 10.01 5.31
C ILE A 75 2.18 10.35 4.81
N VAL A 76 1.16 9.60 5.24
CA VAL A 76 -0.24 9.83 4.83
C VAL A 76 -0.82 11.10 5.46
N ASP A 77 -0.40 11.41 6.69
CA ASP A 77 -0.81 12.60 7.44
C ASP A 77 -0.09 13.87 6.98
N HIS A 78 0.91 13.74 6.11
CA HIS A 78 1.67 14.88 5.64
C HIS A 78 0.73 15.89 4.94
N PRO A 79 0.87 17.22 5.19
CA PRO A 79 -0.04 18.22 4.67
C PRO A 79 -0.11 18.27 3.14
N HIS A 80 1.03 18.00 2.50
CA HIS A 80 1.13 17.97 1.04
C HIS A 80 0.62 16.62 0.52
N PRO A 81 -0.41 16.62 -0.36
CA PRO A 81 -0.94 15.39 -0.90
C PRO A 81 0.11 14.68 -1.75
N MET A 82 0.21 13.36 -1.59
CA MET A 82 1.04 12.52 -2.45
C MET A 82 0.46 12.48 -3.86
N GLU A 83 1.34 12.48 -4.87
CA GLU A 83 0.95 12.28 -6.26
C GLU A 83 0.12 10.99 -6.43
N PRO A 84 -1.08 11.07 -7.05
CA PRO A 84 -1.92 9.90 -7.25
C PRO A 84 -1.22 8.82 -8.07
N SER A 85 -1.12 7.62 -7.52
CA SER A 85 -0.54 6.47 -8.22
C SER A 85 -1.09 5.15 -7.68
N THR A 86 -1.04 4.11 -8.50
CA THR A 86 -1.45 2.76 -8.10
C THR A 86 -0.63 2.25 -6.93
N THR A 87 0.67 2.57 -6.90
CA THR A 87 1.58 2.25 -5.79
C THR A 87 1.13 2.92 -4.49
N ALA A 88 0.82 4.22 -4.52
CA ALA A 88 0.37 4.96 -3.35
C ALA A 88 -0.94 4.38 -2.80
N LEU A 89 -1.91 4.11 -3.67
CA LEU A 89 -3.17 3.49 -3.29
C LEU A 89 -3.00 2.09 -2.71
N ALA A 90 -2.17 1.25 -3.33
CA ALA A 90 -1.92 -0.10 -2.85
C ALA A 90 -1.27 -0.08 -1.46
N ALA A 91 -0.34 0.86 -1.24
CA ALA A 91 0.29 1.06 0.06
C ALA A 91 -0.71 1.54 1.11
N MET A 92 -1.56 2.52 0.80
CA MET A 92 -2.58 3.04 1.70
C MET A 92 -3.66 2.00 2.03
N ALA A 93 -4.11 1.20 1.06
CA ALA A 93 -5.04 0.10 1.29
C ALA A 93 -4.44 -0.96 2.22
N THR A 94 -3.16 -1.31 2.00
CA THR A 94 -2.41 -2.21 2.88
C THR A 94 -2.29 -1.62 4.30
N LEU A 95 -1.97 -0.33 4.42
CA LEU A 95 -1.89 0.37 5.70
C LEU A 95 -3.23 0.41 6.44
N SER A 96 -4.33 0.72 5.74
CA SER A 96 -5.67 0.72 6.32
C SER A 96 -6.05 -0.66 6.86
N HIS A 97 -5.70 -1.73 6.15
CA HIS A 97 -5.96 -3.08 6.62
C HIS A 97 -5.23 -3.37 7.93
N MET A 98 -3.94 -3.04 8.04
CA MET A 98 -3.17 -3.27 9.26
C MET A 98 -3.66 -2.41 10.43
N ALA A 99 -3.89 -1.12 10.19
CA ALA A 99 -4.37 -0.20 11.20
C ALA A 99 -5.73 -0.64 11.76
N GLY A 100 -6.61 -1.20 10.92
CA GLY A 100 -7.90 -1.75 11.35
C GLY A 100 -7.83 -3.09 12.09
N ASN A 101 -6.71 -3.81 12.01
CA ASN A 101 -6.48 -5.04 12.79
C ASN A 101 -5.62 -4.79 14.03
N SER A 102 -5.40 -3.53 14.41
CA SER A 102 -4.62 -3.17 15.59
C SER A 102 -5.34 -2.12 16.42
N ASP A 103 -5.45 -2.34 17.73
CA ASP A 103 -6.07 -1.36 18.65
C ASP A 103 -5.25 -0.08 18.86
N ASN A 104 -4.08 0.01 18.22
CA ASN A 104 -3.11 1.09 18.43
C ASN A 104 -3.48 2.40 17.70
N TYR A 105 -4.39 2.39 16.72
CA TYR A 105 -4.61 3.53 15.81
C TYR A 105 -6.09 3.86 15.50
N PRO A 106 -7.00 3.89 16.49
CA PRO A 106 -8.44 4.04 16.24
C PRO A 106 -8.81 5.30 15.45
N TYR A 107 -8.11 6.42 15.68
CA TYR A 107 -8.42 7.71 15.04
C TYR A 107 -7.73 7.93 13.69
N LYS A 108 -6.72 7.13 13.34
CA LYS A 108 -5.97 7.28 12.08
C LYS A 108 -6.59 6.48 10.95
N LEU A 109 -7.27 5.39 11.26
CA LEU A 109 -7.92 4.54 10.27
C LEU A 109 -8.94 5.30 9.39
N PRO A 110 -9.86 6.12 9.93
CA PRO A 110 -10.80 6.89 9.10
C PRO A 110 -10.08 7.86 8.16
N LEU A 111 -9.01 8.51 8.61
CA LEU A 111 -8.21 9.44 7.81
C LEU A 111 -7.52 8.72 6.64
N ILE A 112 -6.89 7.56 6.90
CA ILE A 112 -6.24 6.75 5.86
C ILE A 112 -7.27 6.33 4.81
N ARG A 113 -8.44 5.82 5.25
CA ARG A 113 -9.54 5.41 4.34
C ARG A 113 -10.05 6.58 3.51
N PHE A 114 -10.28 7.74 4.13
CA PHE A 114 -10.71 8.95 3.43
C PHE A 114 -9.71 9.39 2.35
N ARG A 115 -8.41 9.41 2.68
CA ARG A 115 -7.35 9.75 1.72
C ARG A 115 -7.31 8.73 0.58
N CYS A 116 -7.47 7.44 0.89
CA CYS A 116 -7.44 6.36 -0.10
C CYS A 116 -8.60 6.50 -1.09
N PHE A 117 -9.81 6.72 -0.57
CA PHE A 117 -11.00 6.97 -1.38
C PHE A 117 -10.86 8.23 -2.25
N SER A 118 -10.36 9.33 -1.66
CA SER A 118 -10.15 10.60 -2.38
C SER A 118 -9.19 10.42 -3.55
N MET A 119 -8.07 9.73 -3.34
CA MET A 119 -7.09 9.44 -4.39
C MET A 119 -7.67 8.50 -5.47
N ALA A 120 -8.40 7.45 -5.08
CA ALA A 120 -9.03 6.54 -6.04
C ALA A 120 -10.07 7.25 -6.93
N ARG A 121 -10.79 8.23 -6.37
CA ARG A 121 -11.69 9.10 -7.16
C ARG A 121 -10.92 10.02 -8.08
N ALA A 122 -9.82 10.63 -7.63
CA ALA A 122 -8.97 11.46 -8.48
C ALA A 122 -8.44 10.66 -9.68
N MET A 123 -8.07 9.39 -9.47
CA MET A 123 -7.63 8.46 -10.51
C MET A 123 -8.76 7.83 -11.32
N GLN A 124 -10.02 8.19 -11.07
CA GLN A 124 -11.21 7.63 -11.74
C GLN A 124 -11.33 6.10 -11.63
N ILE A 125 -10.78 5.48 -10.58
CA ILE A 125 -10.76 4.03 -10.41
C ILE A 125 -12.18 3.44 -10.29
N HIS A 126 -13.10 4.20 -9.72
CA HIS A 126 -14.54 3.86 -9.67
C HIS A 126 -15.22 3.71 -11.05
N ARG A 127 -14.53 4.06 -12.16
CA ARG A 127 -15.07 4.00 -13.53
C ARG A 127 -14.27 3.07 -14.44
N LEU A 128 -13.33 2.29 -13.91
CA LEU A 128 -12.41 1.47 -14.73
C LEU A 128 -13.14 0.57 -15.73
N ASP A 129 -14.26 -0.02 -15.33
CA ASP A 129 -14.94 -1.02 -16.15
C ASP A 129 -16.08 -0.45 -17.01
N THR A 130 -16.23 0.88 -17.08
CA THR A 130 -17.19 1.51 -18.00
C THR A 130 -16.80 1.25 -19.46
N PRO A 131 -17.76 1.10 -20.40
CA PRO A 131 -17.45 0.87 -21.82
C PRO A 131 -16.48 1.91 -22.39
N LYS A 132 -16.74 3.19 -22.11
CA LYS A 132 -15.88 4.31 -22.50
C LYS A 132 -14.44 4.17 -21.99
N SER A 133 -14.26 3.80 -20.72
CA SER A 133 -12.91 3.61 -20.15
C SER A 133 -12.18 2.40 -20.72
N ARG A 134 -12.92 1.35 -21.10
CA ARG A 134 -12.33 0.16 -21.76
C ARG A 134 -11.83 0.49 -23.16
N GLU A 135 -12.68 1.10 -23.99
CA GLU A 135 -12.33 1.55 -25.35
C GLU A 135 -11.11 2.49 -25.33
N GLN A 136 -11.11 3.48 -24.43
CA GLN A 136 -9.98 4.40 -24.31
C GLN A 136 -8.66 3.72 -23.92
N ARG A 137 -8.70 2.69 -23.08
CA ARG A 137 -7.51 1.92 -22.71
C ARG A 137 -7.00 1.05 -23.85
N GLU A 138 -7.91 0.41 -24.59
CA GLU A 138 -7.56 -0.40 -25.75
C GLU A 138 -6.86 0.45 -26.82
N LEU A 139 -7.32 1.68 -27.04
CA LEU A 139 -6.69 2.62 -27.99
C LEU A 139 -5.31 3.12 -27.54
N LYS A 140 -5.11 3.37 -26.24
CA LYS A 140 -3.86 3.96 -25.71
C LYS A 140 -2.81 2.95 -25.29
N GLY A 141 -3.19 1.67 -25.20
CA GLY A 141 -2.43 0.67 -24.45
C GLY A 141 -2.55 0.88 -22.95
N TYR A 142 -2.38 -0.19 -22.19
CA TYR A 142 -2.42 -0.15 -20.73
C TYR A 142 -1.62 -1.29 -20.12
N ASN A 143 -1.21 -1.14 -18.86
CA ASN A 143 -0.64 -2.22 -18.08
C ASN A 143 -1.77 -3.05 -17.44
N PRO A 144 -1.97 -4.33 -17.84
CA PRO A 144 -3.05 -5.16 -17.32
C PRO A 144 -2.88 -5.48 -15.83
N ILE A 145 -1.64 -5.59 -15.34
CA ILE A 145 -1.33 -5.83 -13.92
C ILE A 145 -1.76 -4.62 -13.11
N GLU A 146 -1.40 -3.42 -13.56
CA GLU A 146 -1.76 -2.18 -12.87
C GLU A 146 -3.28 -2.00 -12.81
N LEU A 147 -3.98 -2.26 -13.93
CA LEU A 147 -5.44 -2.21 -13.98
C LEU A 147 -6.09 -3.16 -12.98
N GLU A 148 -5.58 -4.40 -12.88
CA GLU A 148 -6.11 -5.40 -11.97
C GLU A 148 -5.83 -5.04 -10.50
N VAL A 149 -4.65 -4.49 -10.19
CA VAL A 149 -4.35 -3.96 -8.84
C VAL A 149 -5.32 -2.84 -8.47
N GLN A 150 -5.57 -1.88 -9.37
CA GLN A 150 -6.55 -0.80 -9.12
C GLN A 150 -7.96 -1.34 -8.88
N ARG A 151 -8.40 -2.34 -9.65
CA ARG A 151 -9.70 -3.01 -9.47
C ARG A 151 -9.81 -3.68 -8.10
N ARG A 152 -8.78 -4.41 -7.67
CA ARG A 152 -8.75 -5.06 -6.36
C ARG A 152 -8.79 -4.06 -5.22
N ILE A 153 -8.07 -2.94 -5.33
CA ILE A 153 -8.09 -1.86 -4.35
C ILE A 153 -9.50 -1.28 -4.23
N TRP A 154 -10.15 -0.99 -5.36
CA TRP A 154 -11.52 -0.47 -5.39
C TRP A 154 -12.50 -1.36 -4.63
N TRP A 155 -12.54 -2.65 -4.98
CA TRP A 155 -13.44 -3.59 -4.34
C TRP A 155 -13.10 -3.83 -2.88
N ASN A 156 -11.81 -3.82 -2.51
CA ASN A 156 -11.40 -3.96 -1.11
C ASN A 156 -11.84 -2.75 -0.26
N MET A 157 -11.74 -1.53 -0.78
CA MET A 157 -12.22 -0.33 -0.09
C MET A 157 -13.73 -0.37 0.13
N LEU A 158 -14.50 -0.70 -0.92
CA LEU A 158 -15.95 -0.82 -0.83
C LEU A 158 -16.40 -1.98 0.08
N ALA A 159 -15.63 -3.06 0.17
CA ALA A 159 -15.96 -4.15 1.09
C ALA A 159 -15.64 -3.84 2.56
N SER A 160 -14.95 -2.73 2.84
CA SER A 160 -14.46 -2.35 4.18
C SER A 160 -15.06 -1.04 4.70
N ASP A 161 -16.13 -0.54 4.06
CA ASP A 161 -16.78 0.74 4.34
C ASP A 161 -17.97 0.68 5.31
N TRP A 162 -18.47 -0.52 5.61
CA TRP A 162 -19.47 -0.82 6.63
C TRP A 162 -18.87 -0.85 8.05
#